data_AF-A0A9W8WNV1-F1
#
_entry.id   AF-A0A9W8WNV1-F1
#
_cell.length_a   1.000
_cell.length_b   1.000
_cell.length_c   1.000
_cell.angle_alpha   90.00
_cell.angle_beta   90.00
_cell.angle_gamma   90.00
#
_symmetry.space_group_name_H-M   'P 1'
#
loop_
_entity.id
_entity.type
_entity.pdbx_description
1 polymer ?
#
loop_
_entity_poly.entity_id
_entity_poly.type
_entity_poly.pdbx_seq_one_letter_code
_entity_poly.pdbx_strand_id
1 'polypeptide(L)'
;MVYLSTLAQVRAAYQHLVGKANYVSHDQTPDALRAIQMAQLQPGESVLDLGCAGGKIAALAKQAVGSGLVVGLDGVPGFLAVDATAHLASHGLTVAPAGDPAQRVHLVKGNITDGNISKHLALMTGEPACYNVIFLVHVFETIPPEQRCSLLKRLKGLLTPGGRIVISMSARFTNEPIASLELQIPVQFRPVPHTEAVGSVLVTTLSPDLSEATADGAVVPARIPSGIVQTAPRYLWDAATKQAQAAAAHVGLRLVQAAQLGAHDFGLIQVESVPPPPPLLAGMTALEIATWMDRQDLAGRQDWSQLFEALACRSVSGWTSLPQARCDFVLVNETQQYVAELCGGLQERAKQMLKGGQRGCSMAAHNQVAVLVELRV
;
A
#
# COMPACT_ATOMS: atom_id res chain seq x y z
N MET A 1 -6.59 11.85 -4.15
CA MET A 1 -6.86 10.51 -3.59
C MET A 1 -8.15 9.98 -4.19
N VAL A 2 -8.21 8.70 -4.50
CA VAL A 2 -9.42 8.08 -5.08
C VAL A 2 -10.04 7.19 -4.01
N TYR A 3 -11.20 7.60 -3.51
CA TYR A 3 -12.01 6.74 -2.64
C TYR A 3 -13.01 5.95 -3.48
N LEU A 4 -13.13 4.67 -3.20
CA LEU A 4 -13.98 3.74 -3.93
C LEU A 4 -15.11 3.30 -3.00
N SER A 5 -16.26 3.95 -3.15
CA SER A 5 -17.43 3.77 -2.28
C SER A 5 -18.33 2.60 -2.72
N THR A 6 -18.23 2.15 -3.97
CA THR A 6 -19.09 1.11 -4.55
C THR A 6 -18.29 0.05 -5.32
N LEU A 7 -18.85 -1.16 -5.44
CA LEU A 7 -18.26 -2.20 -6.29
C LEU A 7 -18.11 -1.77 -7.76
N ALA A 8 -19.00 -0.92 -8.26
CA ALA A 8 -18.90 -0.40 -9.62
C ALA A 8 -17.65 0.48 -9.78
N GLN A 9 -17.37 1.35 -8.81
CA GLN A 9 -16.16 2.17 -8.79
C GLN A 9 -14.90 1.30 -8.64
N VAL A 10 -14.90 0.31 -7.75
CA VAL A 10 -13.77 -0.63 -7.60
C VAL A 10 -13.49 -1.34 -8.93
N ARG A 11 -14.52 -1.87 -9.59
CA ARG A 11 -14.35 -2.53 -10.90
C ARG A 11 -13.84 -1.57 -11.96
N ALA A 12 -14.41 -0.38 -12.06
CA ALA A 12 -13.94 0.61 -13.03
C ALA A 12 -12.46 0.95 -12.83
N ALA A 13 -12.01 1.05 -11.58
CA ALA A 13 -10.63 1.35 -11.23
C ALA A 13 -9.65 0.21 -11.57
N TYR A 14 -10.05 -1.06 -11.45
CA TYR A 14 -9.10 -2.18 -11.47
C TYR A 14 -9.34 -3.26 -12.53
N GLN A 15 -10.50 -3.28 -13.20
CA GLN A 15 -10.84 -4.33 -14.18
C GLN A 15 -9.84 -4.45 -15.33
N HIS A 16 -9.19 -3.35 -15.71
CA HIS A 16 -8.20 -3.31 -16.78
C HIS A 16 -6.86 -3.97 -16.41
N LEU A 17 -6.66 -4.34 -15.14
CA LEU A 17 -5.47 -5.01 -14.64
C LEU A 17 -5.64 -6.54 -14.53
N VAL A 18 -6.84 -7.06 -14.80
CA VAL A 18 -7.12 -8.51 -14.73
C VAL A 18 -6.19 -9.26 -15.68
N GLY A 19 -5.63 -10.37 -15.19
CA GLY A 19 -4.60 -11.14 -15.86
C GLY A 19 -3.19 -10.66 -15.57
N LYS A 20 -3.02 -9.43 -15.06
CA LYS A 20 -1.72 -8.78 -14.84
C LYS A 20 -1.55 -8.26 -13.42
N ALA A 21 -2.45 -8.61 -12.49
CA ALA A 21 -2.50 -7.99 -11.16
C ALA A 21 -1.17 -8.10 -10.43
N ASN A 22 -0.61 -9.31 -10.33
CA ASN A 22 0.66 -9.55 -9.63
C ASN A 22 1.88 -8.94 -10.36
N TYR A 23 1.80 -8.80 -11.68
CA TYR A 23 2.84 -8.14 -12.49
C TYR A 23 2.85 -6.63 -12.26
N VAL A 24 1.67 -6.00 -12.17
CA VAL A 24 1.58 -4.56 -11.96
C VAL A 24 1.87 -4.15 -10.51
N SER A 25 1.59 -5.03 -9.54
CA SER A 25 1.81 -4.82 -8.09
C SER A 25 3.04 -5.54 -7.54
N HIS A 26 4.10 -5.69 -8.35
CA HIS A 26 5.34 -6.34 -7.93
C HIS A 26 5.98 -5.63 -6.73
N ASP A 27 5.82 -4.31 -6.67
CA ASP A 27 6.26 -3.40 -5.61
C ASP A 27 5.63 -3.68 -4.24
N GLN A 28 4.47 -4.33 -4.20
CA GLN A 28 3.75 -4.68 -2.96
C GLN A 28 4.22 -6.01 -2.36
N THR A 29 5.12 -6.74 -3.02
CA THR A 29 5.60 -8.06 -2.55
C THR A 29 6.29 -8.00 -1.18
N PRO A 30 7.21 -7.04 -0.91
CA PRO A 30 7.82 -6.92 0.41
C PRO A 30 6.80 -6.64 1.50
N ASP A 31 5.77 -5.84 1.21
CA ASP A 31 4.72 -5.50 2.17
C ASP A 31 3.86 -6.73 2.53
N ALA A 32 3.54 -7.58 1.54
CA ALA A 32 2.83 -8.84 1.77
C ALA A 32 3.64 -9.80 2.67
N LEU A 33 4.94 -9.96 2.39
CA LEU A 33 5.83 -10.78 3.23
C LEU A 33 5.93 -10.22 4.65
N ARG A 34 6.05 -8.90 4.79
CA ARG A 34 6.08 -8.21 6.08
C ARG A 34 4.78 -8.42 6.84
N ALA A 35 3.63 -8.36 6.16
CA ALA A 35 2.33 -8.62 6.78
C ALA A 35 2.23 -10.05 7.31
N ILE A 36 2.66 -11.04 6.54
CA ILE A 36 2.70 -12.45 6.99
C ILE A 36 3.63 -12.62 8.21
N GLN A 37 4.81 -11.99 8.18
CA GLN A 37 5.75 -12.02 9.30
C GLN A 37 5.14 -11.39 10.56
N MET A 38 4.53 -10.22 10.44
CA MET A 38 3.88 -9.52 11.55
C MET A 38 2.70 -10.33 12.10
N ALA A 39 1.95 -10.98 11.22
CA ALA A 39 0.84 -11.82 11.64
C ALA A 39 1.29 -13.03 12.47
N GLN A 40 2.52 -13.53 12.37
CA GLN A 40 2.97 -14.71 13.14
C GLN A 40 1.95 -15.88 13.04
N LEU A 41 1.51 -16.19 11.82
CA LEU A 41 0.50 -17.20 11.56
C LEU A 41 0.88 -18.56 12.19
N GLN A 42 -0.10 -19.23 12.78
CA GLN A 42 0.05 -20.55 13.39
C GLN A 42 -0.69 -21.61 12.55
N PRO A 43 -0.19 -22.87 12.53
CA PRO A 43 -0.93 -23.97 11.92
C PRO A 43 -2.36 -24.08 12.46
N GLY A 44 -3.33 -24.26 11.55
CA GLY A 44 -4.75 -24.40 11.86
C GLY A 44 -5.54 -23.09 12.00
N GLU A 45 -4.89 -21.92 12.01
CA GLU A 45 -5.59 -20.64 12.11
C GLU A 45 -6.51 -20.36 10.90
N SER A 46 -7.63 -19.69 11.14
CA SER A 46 -8.49 -19.14 10.10
C SER A 46 -8.06 -17.72 9.70
N VAL A 47 -7.93 -17.49 8.40
CA VAL A 47 -7.42 -16.24 7.81
C VAL A 47 -8.42 -15.67 6.80
N LEU A 48 -8.65 -14.36 6.89
CA LEU A 48 -9.42 -13.58 5.92
C LEU A 48 -8.51 -12.52 5.28
N ASP A 49 -8.33 -12.57 3.96
CA ASP A 49 -7.58 -11.61 3.16
C ASP A 49 -8.56 -10.72 2.38
N LEU A 50 -8.68 -9.45 2.78
CA LEU A 50 -9.65 -8.50 2.23
C LEU A 50 -9.02 -7.63 1.15
N GLY A 51 -9.60 -7.65 -0.05
CA GLY A 51 -8.99 -7.08 -1.26
C GLY A 51 -7.82 -7.92 -1.75
N CYS A 52 -8.02 -9.25 -1.82
CA CYS A 52 -6.92 -10.20 -2.03
C CYS A 52 -6.27 -10.10 -3.42
N ALA A 53 -6.88 -9.39 -4.38
CA ALA A 53 -6.39 -9.22 -5.74
C ALA A 53 -5.89 -10.55 -6.36
N GLY A 54 -4.60 -10.62 -6.73
CA GLY A 54 -3.95 -11.82 -7.29
C GLY A 54 -3.60 -12.91 -6.28
N GLY A 55 -4.09 -12.86 -5.04
CA GLY A 55 -4.03 -13.95 -4.06
C GLY A 55 -2.69 -14.11 -3.34
N LYS A 56 -1.81 -13.11 -3.35
CA LYS A 56 -0.45 -13.19 -2.78
C LYS A 56 -0.44 -13.47 -1.27
N ILE A 57 -1.20 -12.70 -0.49
CA ILE A 57 -1.31 -12.92 0.96
C ILE A 57 -2.05 -14.23 1.23
N ALA A 58 -3.16 -14.50 0.53
CA ALA A 58 -3.89 -15.77 0.67
C ALA A 58 -2.99 -17.01 0.43
N ALA A 59 -2.12 -17.00 -0.58
CA ALA A 59 -1.19 -18.10 -0.86
C ALA A 59 -0.18 -18.30 0.29
N LEU A 60 0.50 -17.22 0.70
CA LEU A 60 1.46 -17.25 1.81
C LEU A 60 0.81 -17.66 3.13
N ALA A 61 -0.40 -17.15 3.40
CA ALA A 61 -1.16 -17.51 4.58
C ALA A 61 -1.50 -19.00 4.57
N LYS A 62 -1.93 -19.53 3.43
CA LYS A 62 -2.28 -20.94 3.32
C LYS A 62 -1.11 -21.87 3.59
N GLN A 63 0.06 -21.54 3.05
CA GLN A 63 1.30 -22.27 3.32
C GLN A 63 1.67 -22.26 4.81
N ALA A 64 1.41 -21.16 5.52
CA ALA A 64 1.69 -21.05 6.95
C ALA A 64 0.69 -21.81 7.83
N VAL A 65 -0.61 -21.74 7.52
CA VAL A 65 -1.67 -22.31 8.38
C VAL A 65 -2.01 -23.78 8.04
N GLY A 66 -1.56 -24.31 6.90
CA GLY A 66 -1.86 -25.66 6.45
C GLY A 66 -3.36 -25.89 6.32
N SER A 67 -3.92 -26.85 7.07
CA SER A 67 -5.35 -27.18 7.05
C SER A 67 -6.28 -26.07 7.58
N GLY A 68 -5.74 -24.98 8.12
CA GLY A 68 -6.51 -23.81 8.53
C GLY A 68 -7.29 -23.18 7.37
N LEU A 69 -8.44 -22.58 7.66
CA LEU A 69 -9.29 -21.92 6.66
C LEU A 69 -8.60 -20.66 6.14
N VAL A 70 -8.51 -20.50 4.81
CA VAL A 70 -8.08 -19.23 4.20
C VAL A 70 -9.12 -18.77 3.21
N VAL A 71 -9.56 -17.52 3.37
CA VAL A 71 -10.55 -16.88 2.50
C VAL A 71 -9.95 -15.60 1.91
N GLY A 72 -9.83 -15.53 0.59
CA GLY A 72 -9.55 -14.31 -0.14
C GLY A 72 -10.85 -13.67 -0.62
N LEU A 73 -11.08 -12.40 -0.32
CA LEU A 73 -12.25 -11.66 -0.78
C LEU A 73 -11.84 -10.48 -1.66
N ASP A 74 -12.48 -10.33 -2.82
CA ASP A 74 -12.26 -9.19 -3.72
C ASP A 74 -13.53 -8.72 -4.45
N GLY A 75 -13.58 -7.44 -4.80
CA GLY A 75 -14.69 -6.82 -5.54
C GLY A 75 -14.61 -6.99 -7.07
N VAL A 76 -13.43 -7.34 -7.59
CA VAL A 76 -13.11 -7.53 -9.02
C VAL A 76 -13.16 -9.02 -9.36
N PRO A 77 -14.21 -9.51 -10.06
CA PRO A 77 -14.37 -10.94 -10.31
C PRO A 77 -13.21 -11.56 -11.11
N GLY A 78 -12.61 -10.78 -12.02
CA GLY A 78 -11.49 -11.23 -12.84
C GLY A 78 -10.24 -11.54 -12.02
N PHE A 79 -9.96 -10.80 -10.95
CA PHE A 79 -8.84 -11.10 -10.06
C PHE A 79 -9.01 -12.47 -9.40
N LEU A 80 -10.21 -12.82 -8.97
CA LEU A 80 -10.48 -14.12 -8.36
C LEU A 80 -10.39 -15.25 -9.39
N ALA A 81 -11.03 -15.07 -10.55
CA ALA A 81 -11.16 -16.11 -11.56
C ALA A 81 -9.88 -16.36 -12.38
N VAL A 82 -9.02 -15.35 -12.53
CA VAL A 82 -7.81 -15.41 -13.36
C VAL A 82 -6.57 -15.29 -12.48
N ASP A 83 -6.33 -14.13 -11.88
CA ASP A 83 -5.07 -13.82 -11.22
C ASP A 83 -4.81 -14.68 -9.98
N ALA A 84 -5.72 -14.67 -9.00
CA ALA A 84 -5.62 -15.45 -7.77
C ALA A 84 -5.63 -16.95 -8.04
N THR A 85 -6.48 -17.42 -8.96
CA THR A 85 -6.52 -18.84 -9.33
C THR A 85 -5.19 -19.30 -9.92
N ALA A 86 -4.61 -18.54 -10.87
CA ALA A 86 -3.32 -18.87 -11.46
C ALA A 86 -2.17 -18.82 -10.43
N HIS A 87 -2.18 -17.82 -9.55
CA HIS A 87 -1.16 -17.67 -8.52
C HIS A 87 -1.23 -18.77 -7.46
N LEU A 88 -2.43 -19.14 -7.00
CA LEU A 88 -2.61 -20.26 -6.08
C LEU A 88 -2.13 -21.57 -6.71
N ALA A 89 -2.47 -21.81 -7.97
CA ALA A 89 -2.04 -23.01 -8.69
C ALA A 89 -0.51 -23.09 -8.82
N SER A 90 0.19 -21.97 -9.06
CA SER A 90 1.66 -21.96 -9.13
C SER A 90 2.34 -22.26 -7.80
N HIS A 91 1.60 -22.22 -6.68
CA HIS A 91 2.04 -22.58 -5.34
C HIS A 91 1.53 -23.97 -4.90
N GLY A 92 0.96 -24.75 -5.81
CA GLY A 92 0.39 -26.07 -5.49
C GLY A 92 -0.88 -26.01 -4.63
N LEU A 93 -1.57 -24.86 -4.63
CA LEU A 93 -2.81 -24.64 -3.91
C LEU A 93 -4.01 -24.74 -4.86
N THR A 94 -5.18 -25.00 -4.29
CA THR A 94 -6.43 -25.16 -5.04
C THR A 94 -7.49 -24.17 -4.58
N VAL A 95 -8.40 -23.82 -5.48
CA VAL A 95 -9.57 -23.01 -5.14
C VAL A 95 -10.72 -23.93 -4.74
N ALA A 96 -11.42 -23.60 -3.66
CA ALA A 96 -12.60 -24.33 -3.21
C ALA A 96 -13.65 -24.47 -4.34
N PRO A 97 -14.36 -25.61 -4.45
CA PRO A 97 -14.36 -26.73 -3.50
C PRO A 97 -13.26 -27.78 -3.73
N ALA A 98 -12.33 -27.55 -4.66
CA ALA A 98 -11.30 -28.53 -5.02
C ALA A 98 -10.14 -28.62 -4.01
N GLY A 99 -9.41 -29.74 -4.06
CA GLY A 99 -8.25 -30.05 -3.22
C GLY A 99 -8.58 -30.39 -1.77
N ASP A 100 -7.57 -30.83 -1.01
CA ASP A 100 -7.72 -31.13 0.41
C ASP A 100 -7.70 -29.85 1.27
N PRO A 101 -8.06 -29.93 2.56
CA PRO A 101 -8.01 -28.75 3.44
C PRO A 101 -6.64 -28.10 3.54
N ALA A 102 -5.53 -28.78 3.32
CA ALA A 102 -4.19 -28.17 3.42
C ALA A 102 -3.82 -27.34 2.18
N GLN A 103 -4.43 -27.63 1.03
CA GLN A 103 -4.23 -26.92 -0.23
C GLN A 103 -5.31 -25.89 -0.54
N ARG A 104 -6.51 -26.07 0.02
CA ARG A 104 -7.71 -25.33 -0.38
C ARG A 104 -7.75 -23.89 0.17
N VAL A 105 -8.00 -22.94 -0.73
CA VAL A 105 -8.33 -21.54 -0.44
C VAL A 105 -9.72 -21.21 -0.98
N HIS A 106 -10.52 -20.48 -0.21
CA HIS A 106 -11.82 -19.99 -0.66
C HIS A 106 -11.65 -18.61 -1.29
N LEU A 107 -12.10 -18.44 -2.53
CA LEU A 107 -12.13 -17.12 -3.19
C LEU A 107 -13.57 -16.63 -3.25
N VAL A 108 -13.83 -15.47 -2.63
CA VAL A 108 -15.17 -14.93 -2.45
C VAL A 108 -15.28 -13.56 -3.11
N LYS A 109 -16.20 -13.42 -4.06
CA LYS A 109 -16.55 -12.12 -4.59
C LYS A 109 -17.36 -11.34 -3.56
N GLY A 110 -16.96 -10.10 -3.23
CA GLY A 110 -17.68 -9.30 -2.24
C GLY A 110 -17.24 -7.85 -2.17
N ASN A 111 -18.03 -7.03 -1.47
CA ASN A 111 -17.65 -5.67 -1.10
C ASN A 111 -17.24 -5.64 0.37
N ILE A 112 -16.02 -5.18 0.66
CA ILE A 112 -15.52 -5.11 2.03
C ILE A 112 -16.34 -4.16 2.92
N THR A 113 -17.02 -3.17 2.32
CA THR A 113 -17.86 -2.21 3.07
C THR A 113 -19.29 -2.70 3.30
N ASP A 114 -19.69 -3.86 2.75
CA ASP A 114 -21.04 -4.40 2.89
C ASP A 114 -21.37 -4.78 4.35
N GLY A 115 -22.48 -4.22 4.86
CA GLY A 115 -23.05 -4.51 6.18
C GLY A 115 -23.21 -6.00 6.49
N ASN A 116 -23.46 -6.80 5.46
CA ASN A 116 -23.75 -8.24 5.58
C ASN A 116 -22.55 -9.14 5.25
N ILE A 117 -21.33 -8.60 5.17
CA ILE A 117 -20.13 -9.36 4.79
C ILE A 117 -19.95 -10.65 5.60
N SER A 118 -20.25 -10.63 6.91
CA SER A 118 -20.19 -11.82 7.77
C SER A 118 -21.11 -12.95 7.28
N LYS A 119 -22.38 -12.64 6.99
CA LYS A 119 -23.35 -13.61 6.47
C LYS A 119 -22.98 -14.10 5.08
N HIS A 120 -22.46 -13.20 4.24
CA HIS A 120 -22.00 -13.53 2.89
C HIS A 120 -20.82 -14.50 2.92
N LEU A 121 -19.81 -14.21 3.75
CA LEU A 121 -18.65 -15.09 3.94
C LEU A 121 -19.09 -16.48 4.45
N ALA A 122 -19.97 -16.53 5.45
CA ALA A 122 -20.46 -17.80 5.97
C ALA A 122 -21.22 -18.62 4.91
N LEU A 123 -22.08 -17.97 4.13
CA LEU A 123 -22.83 -18.62 3.04
C LEU A 123 -21.89 -19.16 1.96
N MET A 124 -20.89 -18.39 1.55
CA MET A 124 -19.99 -18.75 0.45
C MET A 124 -18.93 -19.77 0.83
N THR A 125 -18.58 -19.86 2.11
CA THR A 125 -17.56 -20.80 2.61
C THR A 125 -18.16 -22.06 3.22
N GLY A 126 -19.40 -22.00 3.73
CA GLY A 126 -19.99 -23.05 4.56
C GLY A 126 -19.45 -23.05 6.00
N GLU A 127 -18.62 -22.08 6.37
CA GLU A 127 -17.91 -22.01 7.65
C GLU A 127 -18.38 -20.79 8.49
N PRO A 128 -18.21 -20.79 9.82
CA PRO A 128 -18.44 -19.62 10.64
C PRO A 128 -17.56 -18.44 10.21
N ALA A 129 -18.14 -17.23 10.13
CA ALA A 129 -17.43 -16.01 9.71
C ALA A 129 -16.61 -15.37 10.85
N CYS A 130 -15.80 -16.18 11.55
CA CYS A 130 -14.87 -15.71 12.56
C CYS A 130 -13.44 -16.15 12.22
N TYR A 131 -12.49 -15.21 12.33
CA TYR A 131 -11.12 -15.37 11.85
C TYR A 131 -10.10 -15.11 12.95
N ASN A 132 -9.05 -15.93 13.01
CA ASN A 132 -7.90 -15.65 13.89
C ASN A 132 -7.10 -14.45 13.36
N VAL A 133 -6.99 -14.32 12.03
CA VAL A 133 -6.26 -13.23 11.39
C VAL A 133 -7.06 -12.62 10.26
N ILE A 134 -7.10 -11.30 10.21
CA ILE A 134 -7.64 -10.54 9.07
C ILE A 134 -6.54 -9.67 8.48
N PHE A 135 -6.34 -9.77 7.17
CA PHE A 135 -5.46 -8.88 6.40
C PHE A 135 -6.29 -7.84 5.65
N LEU A 136 -5.84 -6.58 5.69
CA LEU A 136 -6.37 -5.47 4.89
C LEU A 136 -5.21 -4.56 4.48
N VAL A 137 -4.40 -5.01 3.52
CA VAL A 137 -3.15 -4.37 3.12
C VAL A 137 -3.33 -3.68 1.77
N HIS A 138 -3.00 -2.38 1.67
CA HIS A 138 -3.18 -1.51 0.50
C HIS A 138 -4.64 -1.31 0.06
N VAL A 139 -5.58 -1.44 1.01
CA VAL A 139 -7.02 -1.37 0.74
C VAL A 139 -7.71 -0.31 1.59
N PHE A 140 -7.33 -0.15 2.86
CA PHE A 140 -8.02 0.73 3.79
C PHE A 140 -8.02 2.20 3.35
N GLU A 141 -6.96 2.62 2.66
CA GLU A 141 -6.75 3.94 2.09
C GLU A 141 -7.77 4.24 0.99
N THR A 142 -8.19 3.22 0.24
CA THR A 142 -9.20 3.34 -0.82
C THR A 142 -10.62 3.48 -0.28
N ILE A 143 -10.82 3.21 1.02
CA ILE A 143 -12.14 3.30 1.65
C ILE A 143 -12.45 4.75 2.04
N PRO A 144 -13.66 5.26 1.74
CA PRO A 144 -14.07 6.59 2.17
C PRO A 144 -13.91 6.78 3.69
N PRO A 145 -13.32 7.90 4.16
CA PRO A 145 -13.00 8.11 5.57
C PRO A 145 -14.18 7.89 6.51
N GLU A 146 -15.37 8.33 6.13
CA GLU A 146 -16.61 8.19 6.89
C GLU A 146 -17.05 6.72 7.07
N GLN A 147 -16.60 5.81 6.21
CA GLN A 147 -16.90 4.38 6.30
C GLN A 147 -15.87 3.61 7.13
N ARG A 148 -14.64 4.12 7.25
CA ARG A 148 -13.51 3.42 7.88
C ARG A 148 -13.75 3.01 9.33
N CYS A 149 -14.41 3.85 10.13
CA CYS A 149 -14.74 3.53 11.53
C CYS A 149 -15.70 2.34 11.63
N SER A 150 -16.77 2.35 10.82
CA SER A 150 -17.74 1.26 10.81
C SER A 150 -17.15 -0.05 10.27
N LEU A 151 -16.27 0.05 9.26
CA LEU A 151 -15.49 -1.08 8.75
C LEU A 151 -14.63 -1.69 9.86
N LEU A 152 -13.80 -0.90 10.55
CA LEU A 152 -12.93 -1.44 11.63
C LEU A 152 -13.73 -2.08 12.77
N LYS A 153 -14.86 -1.49 13.18
CA LYS A 153 -15.77 -2.10 14.17
C LYS A 153 -16.29 -3.45 13.68
N ARG A 154 -16.63 -3.57 12.39
CA ARG A 154 -17.10 -4.80 11.79
C ARG A 154 -16.00 -5.85 11.71
N LEU A 155 -14.79 -5.46 11.29
CA LEU A 155 -13.63 -6.37 11.26
C LEU A 155 -13.28 -6.89 12.65
N LYS A 156 -13.33 -6.04 13.67
CA LYS A 156 -13.20 -6.47 15.07
C LYS A 156 -14.25 -7.53 15.45
N GLY A 157 -15.50 -7.36 15.01
CA GLY A 157 -16.56 -8.35 15.23
C GLY A 157 -16.40 -9.66 14.48
N LEU A 158 -15.54 -9.72 13.46
CA LEU A 158 -15.18 -10.94 12.73
C LEU A 158 -13.97 -11.66 13.36
N LEU A 159 -13.35 -11.11 14.41
CA LEU A 159 -12.22 -11.77 15.06
C LEU A 159 -12.70 -12.83 16.05
N THR A 160 -11.97 -13.95 16.11
CA THR A 160 -12.04 -14.86 17.25
C THR A 160 -11.46 -14.19 18.50
N PRO A 161 -11.76 -14.68 19.72
CA PRO A 161 -11.05 -14.25 20.93
C PRO A 161 -9.53 -14.40 20.77
N GLY A 162 -8.78 -13.32 20.99
CA GLY A 162 -7.33 -13.27 20.77
C GLY A 162 -6.90 -13.08 19.32
N GLY A 163 -7.86 -12.95 18.39
CA GLY A 163 -7.60 -12.66 16.99
C GLY A 163 -6.97 -11.28 16.76
N ARG A 164 -6.42 -11.10 15.56
CA ARG A 164 -5.67 -9.90 15.17
C ARG A 164 -5.95 -9.44 13.75
N ILE A 165 -5.80 -8.15 13.52
CA ILE A 165 -5.89 -7.52 12.19
C ILE A 165 -4.51 -7.01 11.81
N VAL A 166 -4.04 -7.35 10.62
CA VAL A 166 -2.87 -6.72 10.00
C VAL A 166 -3.34 -5.82 8.87
N ILE A 167 -3.12 -4.52 9.00
CA ILE A 167 -3.75 -3.49 8.18
C ILE A 167 -2.76 -2.38 7.83
N SER A 168 -2.80 -1.90 6.59
CA SER A 168 -2.09 -0.68 6.21
C SER A 168 -2.92 0.56 6.54
N MET A 169 -2.26 1.63 6.99
CA MET A 169 -2.88 2.94 7.15
C MET A 169 -1.93 4.05 6.71
N SER A 170 -2.32 4.81 5.69
CA SER A 170 -1.63 6.03 5.25
C SER A 170 -1.83 7.21 6.20
N ALA A 171 -0.79 8.02 6.40
CA ALA A 171 -0.90 9.29 7.12
C ALA A 171 -1.68 10.31 6.29
N ARG A 172 -2.67 10.94 6.92
CA ARG A 172 -3.49 11.98 6.31
C ARG A 172 -3.14 13.35 6.88
N PHE A 173 -3.05 14.35 6.01
CA PHE A 173 -2.68 15.73 6.34
C PHE A 173 -3.71 16.70 5.76
N THR A 174 -4.03 17.77 6.49
CA THR A 174 -4.99 18.78 6.05
C THR A 174 -4.53 20.17 6.47
N ASN A 175 -4.80 21.16 5.62
CA ASN A 175 -4.71 22.58 5.95
C ASN A 175 -6.08 23.19 6.29
N GLU A 176 -7.14 22.41 6.18
CA GLU A 176 -8.49 22.89 6.42
C GLU A 176 -8.75 23.06 7.92
N PRO A 177 -9.51 24.10 8.32
CA PRO A 177 -9.97 24.22 9.69
C PRO A 177 -10.78 22.99 10.11
N ILE A 178 -10.42 22.40 11.26
CA ILE A 178 -11.13 21.25 11.81
C ILE A 178 -12.25 21.77 12.72
N ALA A 179 -13.50 21.38 12.43
CA ALA A 179 -14.63 21.73 13.28
C ALA A 179 -14.45 21.14 14.70
N SER A 180 -14.87 21.86 15.74
CA SER A 180 -14.67 21.44 17.14
C SER A 180 -15.21 20.04 17.45
N LEU A 181 -16.31 19.64 16.79
CA LEU A 181 -16.91 18.31 16.93
C LEU A 181 -16.03 17.19 16.34
N GLU A 182 -15.21 17.50 15.32
CA GLU A 182 -14.33 16.53 14.67
C GLU A 182 -12.99 16.34 15.38
N LEU A 183 -12.64 17.22 16.32
CA LEU A 183 -11.39 17.12 17.09
C LEU A 183 -11.29 15.80 17.89
N GLN A 184 -12.43 15.25 18.31
CA GLN A 184 -12.52 13.98 19.03
C GLN A 184 -12.52 12.75 18.11
N ILE A 185 -12.69 12.96 16.80
CA ILE A 185 -12.67 11.89 15.81
C ILE A 185 -11.22 11.66 15.38
N PRO A 186 -10.71 10.41 15.38
CA PRO A 186 -9.39 10.13 14.83
C PRO A 186 -9.25 10.61 13.39
N VAL A 187 -8.07 11.13 13.03
CA VAL A 187 -7.77 11.65 11.69
C VAL A 187 -8.18 10.68 10.58
N GLN A 188 -7.99 9.38 10.77
CA GLN A 188 -8.36 8.34 9.80
C GLN A 188 -9.84 8.34 9.43
N PHE A 189 -10.74 8.82 10.29
CA PHE A 189 -12.19 8.77 10.07
C PHE A 189 -12.80 10.13 9.70
N ARG A 190 -11.98 11.19 9.68
CA ARG A 190 -12.49 12.56 9.43
C ARG A 190 -12.87 12.74 7.96
N PRO A 191 -14.04 13.30 7.66
CA PRO A 191 -14.51 13.51 6.29
C PRO A 191 -13.87 14.74 5.62
N VAL A 192 -13.34 15.70 6.42
CA VAL A 192 -12.65 16.88 5.88
C VAL A 192 -11.59 16.46 4.86
N PRO A 193 -11.37 17.23 3.78
CA PRO A 193 -10.35 16.91 2.80
C PRO A 193 -8.98 16.71 3.44
N HIS A 194 -8.33 15.64 3.05
CA HIS A 194 -6.94 15.36 3.41
C HIS A 194 -6.17 14.95 2.18
N THR A 195 -4.87 15.17 2.25
CA THR A 195 -3.88 14.62 1.33
C THR A 195 -3.00 13.58 2.07
N GLU A 196 -2.27 12.78 1.32
CA GLU A 196 -1.36 11.73 1.81
C GLU A 196 0.05 11.99 1.29
N ALA A 197 1.06 11.86 2.14
CA ALA A 197 2.45 12.03 1.72
C ALA A 197 2.88 10.92 0.77
N VAL A 198 3.72 11.27 -0.20
CA VAL A 198 4.51 10.28 -0.92
C VAL A 198 5.70 9.90 -0.05
N GLY A 199 5.74 8.65 0.40
CA GLY A 199 6.80 8.12 1.24
C GLY A 199 8.07 7.84 0.46
N SER A 200 7.92 7.18 -0.68
CA SER A 200 9.03 6.82 -1.55
C SER A 200 8.60 6.66 -3.01
N VAL A 201 9.59 6.68 -3.88
CA VAL A 201 9.46 6.36 -5.30
C VAL A 201 10.31 5.12 -5.59
N LEU A 202 9.65 4.04 -6.01
CA LEU A 202 10.33 2.86 -6.54
C LEU A 202 10.59 3.05 -8.03
N VAL A 203 11.86 2.95 -8.42
CA VAL A 203 12.29 2.90 -9.81
C VAL A 203 12.51 1.44 -10.21
N THR A 204 11.88 1.04 -11.31
CA THR A 204 11.88 -0.33 -11.82
C THR A 204 12.35 -0.31 -13.26
N THR A 205 13.38 -1.08 -13.58
CA THR A 205 13.86 -1.29 -14.94
C THR A 205 13.16 -2.51 -15.55
N LEU A 206 12.65 -2.36 -16.78
CA LEU A 206 12.16 -3.48 -17.57
C LEU A 206 13.32 -4.20 -18.24
N SER A 207 13.52 -5.47 -17.87
CA SER A 207 14.55 -6.31 -18.48
C SER A 207 14.02 -6.95 -19.76
N PRO A 208 14.63 -6.72 -20.93
CA PRO A 208 14.22 -7.37 -22.18
C PRO A 208 14.73 -8.81 -22.30
N ASP A 209 15.75 -9.17 -21.51
CA ASP A 209 16.38 -10.50 -21.56
C ASP A 209 15.74 -11.46 -20.55
N LEU A 210 14.89 -10.95 -19.66
CA LEU A 210 14.08 -11.74 -18.73
C LEU A 210 12.61 -11.48 -19.02
N SER A 211 11.80 -12.53 -19.05
CA SER A 211 10.37 -12.41 -19.22
C SER A 211 9.63 -13.15 -18.11
N GLU A 212 8.43 -12.69 -17.82
CA GLU A 212 7.51 -13.33 -16.90
C GLU A 212 6.16 -13.56 -17.60
N ALA A 213 5.54 -14.69 -17.26
CA ALA A 213 4.20 -15.01 -17.74
C ALA A 213 3.18 -14.38 -16.80
N THR A 214 2.26 -13.60 -17.35
CA THR A 214 1.10 -13.08 -16.65
C THR A 214 0.00 -14.14 -16.57
N ALA A 215 -0.99 -13.93 -15.69
CA ALA A 215 -2.06 -14.90 -15.46
C ALA A 215 -2.99 -15.07 -16.68
N ASP A 216 -3.04 -14.07 -17.58
CA ASP A 216 -3.69 -14.18 -18.89
C ASP A 216 -2.85 -14.90 -19.96
N GLY A 217 -1.67 -15.39 -19.60
CA GLY A 217 -0.75 -16.10 -20.50
C GLY A 217 0.11 -15.19 -21.37
N ALA A 218 0.00 -13.87 -21.25
CA ALA A 218 0.92 -12.98 -21.96
C ALA A 218 2.35 -13.11 -21.39
N VAL A 219 3.34 -12.96 -22.27
CA VAL A 219 4.75 -12.94 -21.88
C VAL A 219 5.21 -11.49 -21.92
N VAL A 220 5.59 -10.95 -20.77
CA VAL A 220 5.97 -9.55 -20.59
C VAL A 220 7.40 -9.43 -20.09
N PRO A 221 8.11 -8.30 -20.36
CA PRO A 221 9.44 -8.06 -19.79
C PRO A 221 9.40 -8.08 -18.26
N ALA A 222 10.41 -8.69 -17.64
CA ALA A 222 10.47 -8.76 -16.19
C ALA A 222 10.71 -7.37 -15.57
N ARG A 223 10.03 -7.10 -14.45
CA ARG A 223 10.19 -5.87 -13.68
C ARG A 223 11.27 -6.03 -12.61
N ILE A 224 12.39 -5.34 -12.77
CA ILE A 224 13.51 -5.38 -11.82
C ILE A 224 13.57 -4.07 -11.05
N PRO A 225 13.34 -4.07 -9.72
CA PRO A 225 13.67 -2.93 -8.86
C PRO A 225 15.12 -2.49 -9.11
N SER A 226 15.32 -1.26 -9.55
CA SER A 226 16.65 -0.71 -9.83
C SER A 226 17.01 0.45 -8.93
N GLY A 227 16.03 1.08 -8.29
CA GLY A 227 16.26 2.16 -7.34
C GLY A 227 15.07 2.44 -6.43
N ILE A 228 15.34 3.07 -5.29
CA ILE A 228 14.31 3.59 -4.40
C ILE A 228 14.75 4.94 -3.82
N VAL A 229 13.88 5.93 -3.94
CA VAL A 229 14.09 7.27 -3.41
C VAL A 229 13.11 7.53 -2.28
N GLN A 230 13.59 7.68 -1.04
CA GLN A 230 12.76 8.14 0.07
C GLN A 230 12.50 9.64 -0.10
N THR A 231 11.23 10.04 -0.19
CA THR A 231 10.83 11.42 -0.48
C THR A 231 10.26 12.12 0.74
N ALA A 232 9.60 11.39 1.63
CA ALA A 232 9.10 11.93 2.88
C ALA A 232 10.16 11.85 3.99
N PRO A 233 10.16 12.79 4.94
CA PRO A 233 10.93 12.66 6.16
C PRO A 233 10.32 11.64 7.13
N ARG A 234 11.19 11.01 7.92
CA ARG A 234 10.83 9.89 8.82
C ARG A 234 9.70 10.24 9.80
N TYR A 235 9.62 11.47 10.26
CA TYR A 235 8.61 11.88 11.23
C TYR A 235 7.17 11.79 10.68
N LEU A 236 6.97 11.76 9.35
CA LEU A 236 5.65 11.54 8.77
C LEU A 236 5.17 10.08 8.95
N TRP A 237 6.07 9.09 9.03
CA TRP A 237 5.69 7.72 9.42
C TRP A 237 5.35 7.62 10.91
N ASP A 238 5.97 8.45 11.76
CA ASP A 238 5.56 8.55 13.17
C ASP A 238 4.15 9.14 13.27
N ALA A 239 3.82 10.13 12.42
CA ALA A 239 2.46 10.64 12.29
C ALA A 239 1.48 9.53 11.83
N ALA A 240 1.84 8.74 10.82
CA ALA A 240 1.04 7.58 10.38
C ALA A 240 0.75 6.62 11.54
N THR A 241 1.79 6.25 12.30
CA THR A 241 1.67 5.35 13.46
C THR A 241 0.74 5.92 14.52
N LYS A 242 0.87 7.21 14.87
CA LYS A 242 -0.01 7.87 15.85
C LYS A 242 -1.46 7.91 15.37
N GLN A 243 -1.69 8.19 14.09
CA GLN A 243 -3.03 8.19 13.50
C GLN A 243 -3.65 6.79 13.52
N ALA A 244 -2.87 5.75 13.20
CA ALA A 244 -3.31 4.35 13.27
C ALA A 244 -3.64 3.93 14.71
N GLN A 245 -2.79 4.31 15.68
CA GLN A 245 -3.02 4.05 17.10
C GLN A 245 -4.33 4.71 17.58
N ALA A 246 -4.57 5.96 17.22
CA ALA A 246 -5.80 6.67 17.59
C ALA A 246 -7.05 6.02 16.96
N ALA A 247 -6.97 5.61 15.69
CA ALA A 247 -8.04 4.90 15.00
C ALA A 247 -8.37 3.56 15.67
N ALA A 248 -7.35 2.78 16.02
CA ALA A 248 -7.50 1.51 16.72
C ALA A 248 -8.14 1.70 18.10
N ALA A 249 -7.61 2.62 18.92
CA ALA A 249 -8.13 2.89 20.26
C ALA A 249 -9.60 3.30 20.24
N HIS A 250 -10.01 4.09 19.25
CA HIS A 250 -11.39 4.56 19.09
C HIS A 250 -12.40 3.43 18.84
N VAL A 251 -11.97 2.30 18.27
CA VAL A 251 -12.83 1.11 18.08
C VAL A 251 -12.58 0.03 19.13
N GLY A 252 -11.81 0.36 20.18
CA GLY A 252 -11.42 -0.55 21.25
C GLY A 252 -10.50 -1.66 20.77
N LEU A 253 -9.60 -1.37 19.83
CA LEU A 253 -8.47 -2.22 19.48
C LEU A 253 -7.18 -1.58 20.03
N ARG A 254 -6.15 -2.39 20.26
CA ARG A 254 -4.82 -1.94 20.64
C ARG A 254 -3.83 -2.19 19.50
N LEU A 255 -3.05 -1.17 19.17
CA LEU A 255 -1.87 -1.32 18.31
C LEU A 255 -0.79 -2.09 19.08
N VAL A 256 -0.33 -3.21 18.53
CA VAL A 256 0.71 -4.07 19.12
C VAL A 256 2.08 -3.77 18.53
N GLN A 257 2.14 -3.65 17.20
CA GLN A 257 3.36 -3.30 16.48
C GLN A 257 3.03 -2.52 15.20
N ALA A 258 4.01 -1.77 14.72
CA ALA A 258 3.94 -0.99 13.49
C ALA A 258 5.24 -1.16 12.69
N ALA A 259 5.11 -1.19 11.37
CA ALA A 259 6.23 -1.18 10.43
C ALA A 259 5.95 -0.15 9.33
N GLN A 260 7.00 0.55 8.87
CA GLN A 260 6.89 1.49 7.76
C GLN A 260 6.65 0.73 6.45
N LEU A 261 5.67 1.17 5.67
CA LEU A 261 5.47 0.71 4.29
C LEU A 261 6.28 1.58 3.34
N GLY A 262 6.73 0.98 2.24
CA GLY A 262 7.50 1.67 1.19
C GLY A 262 8.91 2.12 1.61
N ALA A 263 9.34 1.87 2.85
CA ALA A 263 10.71 2.16 3.33
C ALA A 263 11.66 0.95 3.17
N HIS A 264 11.19 -0.12 2.54
CA HIS A 264 11.96 -1.32 2.25
C HIS A 264 13.02 -1.05 1.18
N ASP A 265 14.20 -1.63 1.35
CA ASP A 265 15.32 -1.43 0.42
C ASP A 265 15.26 -2.35 -0.81
N PHE A 266 14.31 -3.30 -0.88
CA PHE A 266 14.26 -4.33 -1.94
C PHE A 266 15.60 -5.10 -2.08
N GLY A 267 16.44 -5.12 -1.04
CA GLY A 267 17.81 -5.64 -1.12
C GLY A 267 18.76 -4.83 -2.00
N LEU A 268 18.39 -3.60 -2.38
CA LEU A 268 19.21 -2.70 -3.17
C LEU A 268 20.38 -2.16 -2.34
N ILE A 269 21.54 -2.05 -2.98
CA ILE A 269 22.73 -1.44 -2.39
C ILE A 269 22.45 0.04 -2.13
N GLN A 270 22.87 0.54 -0.96
CA GLN A 270 22.87 1.97 -0.68
C GLN A 270 23.90 2.66 -1.58
N VAL A 271 23.42 3.56 -2.44
CA VAL A 271 24.28 4.26 -3.40
C VAL A 271 24.73 5.59 -2.79
N GLU A 272 25.96 5.98 -3.07
CA GLU A 272 26.61 7.20 -2.57
C GLU A 272 26.04 8.51 -3.17
N SER A 273 24.77 8.57 -3.57
CA SER A 273 24.15 9.88 -3.83
C SER A 273 23.87 10.53 -2.47
N VAL A 274 24.91 11.14 -1.90
CA VAL A 274 24.78 11.87 -0.64
C VAL A 274 24.11 13.19 -0.98
N PRO A 275 22.89 13.48 -0.46
CA PRO A 275 22.29 14.78 -0.64
C PRO A 275 23.26 15.88 -0.15
N PRO A 276 23.20 17.10 -0.70
CA PRO A 276 24.03 18.21 -0.26
C PRO A 276 23.97 18.34 1.27
N PRO A 277 25.12 18.48 1.97
CA PRO A 277 25.11 18.56 3.42
C PRO A 277 24.28 19.77 3.89
N PRO A 278 23.68 19.75 5.09
CA PRO A 278 22.75 20.78 5.53
C PRO A 278 23.21 22.23 5.36
N PRO A 279 24.49 22.60 5.59
CA PRO A 279 24.97 23.96 5.36
C PRO A 279 24.91 24.39 3.89
N LEU A 280 25.27 23.49 2.97
CA LEU A 280 25.18 23.75 1.53
C LEU A 280 23.71 23.82 1.10
N LEU A 281 22.91 22.85 1.55
CA LEU A 281 21.48 22.79 1.25
C LEU A 281 20.76 24.05 1.71
N ALA A 282 21.12 24.62 2.87
CA ALA A 282 20.54 25.87 3.37
C ALA A 282 20.84 27.08 2.47
N GLY A 283 22.02 27.10 1.83
CA GLY A 283 22.44 28.17 0.91
C GLY A 283 21.87 28.05 -0.51
N MET A 284 21.39 26.86 -0.91
CA MET A 284 20.81 26.64 -2.24
C MET A 284 19.46 27.33 -2.40
N THR A 285 19.15 27.76 -3.62
CA THR A 285 17.81 28.16 -4.07
C THR A 285 16.96 26.95 -4.40
N ALA A 286 15.63 27.12 -4.53
CA ALA A 286 14.75 26.05 -4.97
C ALA A 286 15.12 25.49 -6.35
N LEU A 287 15.54 26.37 -7.27
CA LEU A 287 15.99 25.98 -8.62
C LEU A 287 17.28 25.16 -8.59
N GLU A 288 18.24 25.52 -7.73
CA GLU A 288 19.48 24.75 -7.57
C GLU A 288 19.22 23.35 -7.00
N ILE A 289 18.28 23.21 -6.07
CA ILE A 289 17.88 21.91 -5.52
C ILE A 289 17.22 21.04 -6.59
N ALA A 290 16.23 21.58 -7.32
CA ALA A 290 15.59 20.87 -8.40
C ALA A 290 16.60 20.44 -9.49
N THR A 291 17.51 21.35 -9.87
CA THR A 291 18.58 21.06 -10.82
C THR A 291 19.54 19.98 -10.32
N TRP A 292 19.83 19.94 -9.02
CA TRP A 292 20.64 18.88 -8.42
C TRP A 292 19.91 17.53 -8.51
N MET A 293 18.62 17.48 -8.15
CA MET A 293 17.80 16.26 -8.18
C MET A 293 17.69 15.69 -9.61
N ASP A 294 17.48 16.56 -10.61
CA ASP A 294 17.36 16.17 -12.02
C ASP A 294 18.64 15.54 -12.61
N ARG A 295 19.79 15.78 -11.98
CA ARG A 295 21.11 15.25 -12.40
C ARG A 295 21.47 13.93 -11.74
N GLN A 296 20.71 13.48 -10.74
CA GLN A 296 21.05 12.25 -10.03
C GLN A 296 20.67 11.02 -10.87
N ASP A 297 21.55 10.02 -10.85
CA ASP A 297 21.16 8.65 -11.18
C ASP A 297 20.20 8.18 -10.09
N LEU A 298 19.07 7.55 -10.46
CA LEU A 298 18.07 7.06 -9.52
C LEU A 298 18.32 5.61 -9.10
N ALA A 299 19.44 5.00 -9.51
CA ALA A 299 19.81 3.65 -9.12
C ALA A 299 20.10 3.53 -7.61
N GLY A 300 19.78 2.34 -7.07
CA GLY A 300 19.94 1.97 -5.68
C GLY A 300 19.13 2.81 -4.68
N ARG A 301 19.54 2.80 -3.41
CA ARG A 301 18.78 3.46 -2.34
C ARG A 301 19.27 4.88 -2.07
N GLN A 302 18.33 5.82 -2.04
CA GLN A 302 18.57 7.25 -1.79
C GLN A 302 17.57 7.83 -0.79
N ASP A 303 17.97 8.90 -0.09
CA ASP A 303 17.10 9.66 0.80
C ASP A 303 17.12 11.14 0.41
N TRP A 304 16.00 11.61 -0.16
CA TRP A 304 15.79 12.99 -0.61
C TRP A 304 14.89 13.76 0.33
N SER A 305 14.53 13.21 1.49
CA SER A 305 13.59 13.84 2.42
C SER A 305 13.98 15.27 2.82
N GLN A 306 15.26 15.50 3.10
CA GLN A 306 15.78 16.84 3.43
C GLN A 306 15.71 17.81 2.24
N LEU A 307 15.84 17.33 1.01
CA LEU A 307 15.69 18.15 -0.19
C LEU A 307 14.25 18.63 -0.33
N PHE A 308 13.28 17.73 -0.14
CA PHE A 308 11.86 18.05 -0.18
C PHE A 308 11.43 19.00 0.94
N GLU A 309 11.92 18.78 2.17
CA GLU A 309 11.71 19.73 3.27
C GLU A 309 12.25 21.13 2.92
N ALA A 310 13.44 21.18 2.33
CA ALA A 310 14.08 22.43 1.94
C ALA A 310 13.37 23.11 0.75
N LEU A 311 12.79 22.35 -0.19
CA LEU A 311 11.96 22.91 -1.25
C LEU A 311 10.66 23.50 -0.67
N ALA A 312 9.96 22.74 0.17
CA ALA A 312 8.70 23.16 0.78
C ALA A 312 8.87 24.41 1.67
N CYS A 313 9.97 24.49 2.42
CA CYS A 313 10.21 25.66 3.27
C CYS A 313 10.45 26.96 2.48
N ARG A 314 10.89 26.85 1.23
CA ARG A 314 11.12 27.98 0.32
C ARG A 314 9.90 28.35 -0.50
N SER A 315 8.95 27.43 -0.71
CA SER A 315 7.73 27.73 -1.47
C SER A 315 6.72 28.57 -0.66
N VAL A 316 6.92 28.71 0.66
CA VAL A 316 5.97 29.42 1.54
C VAL A 316 6.62 30.51 2.40
N SER A 317 6.13 31.74 2.20
CA SER A 317 6.50 32.89 3.03
C SER A 317 6.15 32.68 4.50
N GLY A 318 7.10 32.98 5.39
CA GLY A 318 6.88 32.88 6.84
C GLY A 318 6.84 31.45 7.38
N TRP A 319 7.44 30.47 6.68
CA TRP A 319 7.48 29.05 7.07
C TRP A 319 7.68 28.81 8.58
N THR A 320 8.67 29.47 9.19
CA THR A 320 9.03 29.31 10.62
C THR A 320 7.95 29.78 11.60
N SER A 321 6.98 30.57 11.13
CA SER A 321 5.85 31.06 11.93
C SER A 321 4.56 30.24 11.73
N LEU A 322 4.57 29.28 10.80
CA LEU A 322 3.38 28.47 10.51
C LEU A 322 3.19 27.38 11.58
N PRO A 323 1.93 27.03 11.91
CA PRO A 323 1.64 25.84 12.70
C PRO A 323 2.18 24.59 12.01
N GLN A 324 2.70 23.62 12.78
CA GLN A 324 3.28 22.38 12.24
C GLN A 324 2.36 21.66 11.25
N ALA A 325 1.05 21.58 11.54
CA ALA A 325 0.08 20.93 10.65
C ALA A 325 0.04 21.57 9.24
N ARG A 326 0.26 22.88 9.16
CA ARG A 326 0.32 23.61 7.88
C ARG A 326 1.65 23.39 7.17
N CYS A 327 2.77 23.34 7.90
CA CYS A 327 4.07 22.94 7.35
C CYS A 327 4.01 21.53 6.75
N ASP A 328 3.45 20.57 7.51
CA ASP A 328 3.32 19.19 7.05
C ASP A 328 2.44 19.09 5.81
N PHE A 329 1.29 19.79 5.79
CA PHE A 329 0.44 19.83 4.60
C PHE A 329 1.15 20.38 3.37
N VAL A 330 1.86 21.50 3.51
CA VAL A 330 2.62 22.10 2.39
C VAL A 330 3.69 21.14 1.92
N LEU A 331 4.47 20.56 2.83
CA LEU A 331 5.49 19.57 2.49
C LEU A 331 4.90 18.39 1.70
N VAL A 332 3.79 17.84 2.18
CA VAL A 332 3.09 16.75 1.48
C VAL A 332 2.68 17.17 0.08
N ASN A 333 2.07 18.35 -0.06
CA ASN A 333 1.57 18.84 -1.34
C ASN A 333 2.69 19.08 -2.36
N GLU A 334 3.77 19.74 -1.95
CA GLU A 334 4.94 19.99 -2.80
C GLU A 334 5.63 18.68 -3.21
N THR A 335 5.79 17.75 -2.27
CA THR A 335 6.36 16.42 -2.53
C THR A 335 5.51 15.65 -3.55
N GLN A 336 4.18 15.67 -3.40
CA GLN A 336 3.27 15.02 -4.34
C GLN A 336 3.40 15.59 -5.75
N GLN A 337 3.43 16.92 -5.89
CA GLN A 337 3.54 17.57 -7.19
C GLN A 337 4.84 17.17 -7.88
N TYR A 338 5.98 17.31 -7.19
CA TYR A 338 7.28 16.99 -7.76
C TYR A 338 7.40 15.50 -8.10
N VAL A 339 6.93 14.60 -7.23
CA VAL A 339 6.96 13.16 -7.53
C VAL A 339 6.06 12.82 -8.71
N ALA A 340 4.90 13.47 -8.87
CA ALA A 340 4.05 13.26 -10.03
C ALA A 340 4.77 13.64 -11.34
N GLU A 341 5.48 14.77 -11.34
CA GLU A 341 6.30 15.21 -12.47
C GLU A 341 7.44 14.22 -12.76
N LEU A 342 8.18 13.78 -11.72
CA LEU A 342 9.24 12.78 -11.83
C LEU A 342 8.72 11.45 -12.41
N CYS A 343 7.64 10.91 -11.85
CA CYS A 343 7.03 9.67 -12.30
C CYS A 343 6.54 9.79 -13.75
N GLY A 344 5.87 10.90 -14.09
CA GLY A 344 5.38 11.16 -15.44
C GLY A 344 6.52 11.23 -16.46
N GLY A 345 7.61 11.94 -16.11
CA GLY A 345 8.80 12.03 -16.96
C GLY A 345 9.46 10.68 -17.24
N LEU A 346 9.62 9.85 -16.21
CA LEU A 346 10.17 8.49 -16.36
C LEU A 346 9.27 7.58 -17.20
N GLN A 347 7.96 7.63 -16.98
CA GLN A 347 6.99 6.85 -17.74
C GLN A 347 6.96 7.24 -19.23
N GLU A 348 7.02 8.53 -19.56
CA GLU A 348 7.05 8.98 -20.95
C GLU A 348 8.36 8.60 -21.65
N ARG A 349 9.51 8.73 -20.98
CA ARG A 349 10.78 8.21 -21.49
C ARG A 349 10.70 6.71 -21.77
N ALA A 350 10.15 5.94 -20.83
CA ALA A 350 9.99 4.50 -21.00
C ALA A 350 9.11 4.14 -22.21
N LYS A 351 7.97 4.83 -22.39
CA LYS A 351 7.11 4.64 -23.57
C LYS A 351 7.84 4.94 -24.88
N GLN A 352 8.62 6.02 -24.93
CA GLN A 352 9.39 6.40 -26.11
C GLN A 352 10.47 5.37 -26.45
N MET A 353 11.22 4.91 -25.44
CA MET A 353 12.24 3.87 -25.60
C MET A 353 11.64 2.55 -26.09
N LEU A 354 10.51 2.11 -25.51
CA LEU A 354 9.81 0.90 -25.93
C LEU A 354 9.31 1.00 -27.38
N LYS A 355 8.76 2.14 -27.79
CA LYS A 355 8.34 2.38 -29.19
C LYS A 355 9.53 2.35 -30.16
N GLY A 356 10.70 2.82 -29.73
CA GLY A 356 11.94 2.82 -30.50
C GLY A 356 12.68 1.48 -30.51
N GLY A 357 12.16 0.44 -29.84
CA GLY A 357 12.83 -0.86 -29.71
C GLY A 357 14.09 -0.82 -28.82
N GLN A 358 14.28 0.26 -28.04
CA GLN A 358 15.39 0.37 -27.10
C GLN A 358 15.16 -0.51 -25.88
N ARG A 359 16.25 -1.12 -25.42
CA ARG A 359 16.31 -2.05 -24.29
C ARG A 359 16.56 -1.29 -22.98
N GLY A 360 15.88 -1.69 -21.89
CA GLY A 360 16.12 -1.17 -20.53
C GLY A 360 15.49 0.20 -20.27
N CYS A 361 14.17 0.24 -20.07
CA CYS A 361 13.50 1.47 -19.64
C CYS A 361 13.12 1.42 -18.17
N SER A 362 13.17 2.58 -17.51
CA SER A 362 12.80 2.72 -16.10
C SER A 362 11.40 3.29 -15.96
N MET A 363 10.57 2.63 -15.17
CA MET A 363 9.27 3.13 -14.71
C MET A 363 9.37 3.50 -13.23
N ALA A 364 8.53 4.42 -12.79
CA ALA A 364 8.40 4.76 -11.38
C ALA A 364 6.98 4.56 -10.89
N ALA A 365 6.87 4.05 -9.67
CA ALA A 365 5.65 3.99 -8.88
C ALA A 365 5.96 4.60 -7.51
N HIS A 366 4.99 5.32 -6.94
CA HIS A 366 5.16 5.92 -5.63
C HIS A 366 4.40 5.12 -4.57
N ASN A 367 5.00 5.01 -3.39
CA ASN A 367 4.36 4.49 -2.20
C ASN A 367 3.99 5.65 -1.29
N GLN A 368 2.83 5.55 -0.65
CA GLN A 368 2.41 6.55 0.31
C GLN A 368 3.18 6.41 1.63
N VAL A 369 3.25 7.48 2.42
CA VAL A 369 3.64 7.37 3.83
C VAL A 369 2.54 6.60 4.54
N ALA A 370 2.77 5.31 4.69
CA ALA A 370 1.86 4.40 5.35
C ALA A 370 2.61 3.51 6.33
N VAL A 371 1.84 2.97 7.27
CA VAL A 371 2.33 1.97 8.21
C VAL A 371 1.48 0.73 8.11
N LEU A 372 2.15 -0.41 8.15
CA LEU A 372 1.52 -1.69 8.42
C LEU A 372 1.44 -1.85 9.93
N VAL A 373 0.25 -2.11 10.46
CA VAL A 373 0.04 -2.25 11.90
C VAL A 373 -0.66 -3.56 12.23
N GLU A 374 -0.27 -4.14 13.36
CA GLU A 374 -1.00 -5.24 13.97
C GLU A 374 -1.90 -4.70 15.07
N LEU A 375 -3.20 -4.97 14.96
CA LEU A 375 -4.22 -4.57 15.92
C LEU A 375 -4.80 -5.81 16.61
N ARG A 376 -5.02 -5.72 17.93
CA ARG A 376 -5.66 -6.77 18.72
C ARG A 376 -6.84 -6.24 19.53
N VAL A 377 -7.77 -7.14 19.88
CA VAL A 377 -8.89 -6.86 20.80
C VAL A 377 -8.40 -6.55 22.20
#